data_AF-A0A4R9M4G1-F1
#
_entry.id   AF-A0A4R9M4G1-F1
#
_cell.length_a   1.000
_cell.length_b   1.000
_cell.length_c   1.000
_cell.angle_alpha   90.00
_cell.angle_beta   90.00
_cell.angle_gamma   90.00
#
_symmetry.space_group_name_H-M   'P 1'
#
loop_
_entity.id
_entity.type
_entity.pdbx_description
1 polymer ?
#
loop_
_entity_poly.entity_id
_entity_poly.type
_entity_poly.pdbx_seq_one_letter_code
_entity_poly.pdbx_strand_id
1 'polypeptide(L)' 'MYIASTKVWHLERVLFLIAGAIGLIGLGLGLYLSQWWFLLNLLVGFNLILFSFTGFCPMAVILAKLGFEPKK' A
#
# COMPACT_ATOMS: atom_id res chain seq x y z
N MET A 1 8.64 13.32 17.65
CA MET A 1 8.92 13.01 16.23
C MET A 1 9.44 11.59 16.16
N TYR A 2 8.69 10.65 15.59
CA TYR A 2 9.26 9.35 15.22
C TYR A 2 9.84 9.51 13.81
N ILE A 3 11.16 9.62 13.70
CA ILE A 3 11.83 9.53 12.41
C ILE A 3 12.17 8.06 12.21
N ALA A 4 11.42 7.40 11.34
CA ALA A 4 11.73 6.02 10.96
C ALA A 4 13.08 5.98 10.23
N SER A 5 14.03 5.21 10.75
CA SER A 5 15.37 5.06 10.17
C SER A 5 15.28 4.57 8.73
N THR A 6 15.79 5.36 7.78
CA THR A 6 15.74 5.10 6.33
C THR A 6 16.75 4.09 5.83
N LYS A 7 17.57 3.51 6.73
CA LYS A 7 18.76 2.73 6.37
C LYS A 7 18.46 1.44 5.59
N VAL A 8 17.23 0.90 5.69
CA VAL A 8 16.80 -0.35 5.06
C VAL A 8 15.39 -0.22 4.51
N TRP A 9 15.19 -0.72 3.28
CA TRP A 9 13.86 -0.78 2.65
C TRP A 9 13.14 -2.06 3.06
N HIS A 10 12.35 -1.96 4.12
CA HIS A 10 11.49 -3.05 4.58
C HIS A 10 10.28 -3.21 3.67
N LEU A 11 9.77 -4.44 3.59
CA LEU A 11 8.58 -4.78 2.81
C LEU A 11 7.40 -3.85 3.13
N GLU A 12 7.12 -3.63 4.41
CA GLU A 12 6.06 -2.73 4.89
C GLU A 12 6.26 -1.29 4.40
N ARG A 13 7.51 -0.84 4.31
CA ARG A 13 7.84 0.52 3.88
C ARG A 13 7.56 0.74 2.40
N VAL A 14 7.94 -0.25 1.58
CA VAL A 14 7.64 -0.24 0.14
C VAL A 14 6.14 -0.39 -0.07
N LEU A 15 5.47 -1.22 0.74
CA LEU A 15 4.01 -1.38 0.73
C LEU A 15 3.28 -0.05 0.97
N PHE A 16 3.66 0.69 2.01
CA PHE A 16 3.07 2.01 2.32
C PHE A 16 3.32 3.03 1.21
N LEU A 17 4.52 3.02 0.61
CA LEU A 17 4.86 3.92 -0.50
C LEU A 17 3.98 3.62 -1.73
N ILE A 18 3.86 2.34 -2.11
CA ILE A 18 3.07 1.93 -3.26
C ILE A 18 1.58 2.19 -3.02
N ALA A 19 1.07 1.87 -1.83
CA ALA A 19 -0.32 2.14 -1.46
C ALA A 19 -0.65 3.64 -1.53
N GLY A 20 0.24 4.50 -1.02
CA GLY A 20 0.07 5.96 -1.11
C GLY A 20 0.12 6.47 -2.55
N ALA A 21 1.03 5.95 -3.38
CA ALA A 21 1.11 6.34 -4.79
C ALA A 21 -0.14 5.92 -5.58
N ILE A 22 -0.60 4.67 -5.41
CA ILE A 22 -1.82 4.16 -6.04
C ILE A 22 -3.04 4.94 -5.55
N GLY A 23 -3.10 5.28 -4.26
CA GLY A 23 -4.17 6.11 -3.68
C GLY A 23 -4.21 7.51 -4.28
N LEU A 24 -3.07 8.19 -4.40
CA LEU A 24 -3.00 9.52 -5.04
C LEU A 24 -3.40 9.48 -6.52
N ILE A 25 -2.96 8.46 -7.25
CA ILE A 25 -3.34 8.24 -8.65
C ILE A 25 -4.85 7.98 -8.76
N GLY A 26 -5.40 7.12 -7.90
CA GLY A 26 -6.82 6.81 -7.89
C GLY A 26 -7.69 8.00 -7.49
N LEU A 27 -7.20 8.88 -6.63
CA LEU A 27 -7.90 10.11 -6.22
C LEU A 27 -7.86 11.14 -7.36
N GLY A 28 -6.70 11.29 -8.02
CA GLY A 28 -6.58 12.11 -9.23
C GLY A 28 -7.51 11.64 -10.34
N LEU A 29 -7.55 10.34 -10.64
CA LEU A 29 -8.46 9.78 -11.65
C LEU A 29 -9.94 9.85 -11.22
N GLY A 30 -10.24 9.73 -9.92
CA GLY A 30 -11.58 9.88 -9.38
C GLY A 30 -12.15 11.29 -9.57
N LEU A 31 -11.30 12.30 -9.51
CA LEU A 31 -11.67 13.70 -9.77
C LEU A 31 -11.76 14.02 -11.27
N TYR A 32 -10.93 13.41 -12.12
CA TYR A 32 -10.83 13.75 -13.55
C TYR A 32 -11.67 12.88 -14.50
N LEU A 33 -11.93 11.60 -14.20
CA LEU A 33 -12.64 10.70 -15.12
C LEU A 33 -14.01 10.24 -14.60
N SER A 34 -14.09 9.68 -13.39
CA SER A 34 -15.35 9.13 -12.89
C SER A 34 -15.31 8.77 -11.40
N GLN A 35 -16.40 9.02 -10.67
CA GLN A 35 -16.54 8.72 -9.25
C GLN A 35 -16.36 7.23 -8.91
N TRP A 36 -16.45 6.34 -9.90
CA TRP A 36 -16.15 4.91 -9.78
C TRP A 36 -14.69 4.61 -9.39
N TRP A 37 -13.73 5.50 -9.65
CA TRP A 37 -12.34 5.31 -9.22
C TRP A 37 -12.14 5.44 -7.71
N PHE A 38 -13.08 6.07 -6.99
CA PHE A 38 -13.06 6.07 -5.52
C PHE A 38 -13.29 4.67 -4.95
N LEU A 39 -14.04 3.80 -5.64
CA LEU A 39 -14.24 2.41 -5.21
C LEU A 39 -12.92 1.62 -5.20
N LEU A 40 -12.03 1.86 -6.17
CA LEU A 40 -10.69 1.28 -6.20
C LEU A 40 -9.83 1.80 -5.03
N ASN A 41 -9.89 3.10 -4.74
CA ASN A 41 -9.21 3.69 -3.59
C ASN A 41 -9.72 3.10 -2.27
N LEU A 42 -11.03 2.91 -2.17
CA LEU A 42 -11.68 2.30 -1.01
C LEU A 42 -11.26 0.84 -0.83
N LEU A 43 -11.17 0.06 -1.92
CA LEU A 43 -10.66 -1.32 -1.89
C LEU A 43 -9.20 -1.38 -1.41
N VAL A 44 -8.34 -0.49 -1.95
CA VAL A 44 -6.93 -0.40 -1.52
C VAL A 44 -6.86 -0.10 -0.04
N GLY A 45 -7.57 0.93 0.43
CA GLY A 45 -7.65 1.31 1.84
C GLY A 45 -8.14 0.18 2.74
N PHE A 46 -9.21 -0.50 2.34
CA PHE A 46 -9.75 -1.65 3.08
C PHE A 46 -8.74 -2.79 3.19
N ASN A 47 -7.98 -3.06 2.13
CA ASN A 47 -6.93 -4.08 2.14
C ASN A 47 -5.75 -3.70 3.05
N LEU A 48 -5.42 -2.41 3.20
CA LEU A 48 -4.41 -1.96 4.19
C LEU A 48 -4.92 -2.12 5.63
N ILE A 49 -6.20 -1.87 5.87
CA ILE A 49 -6.82 -2.10 7.19
C ILE A 49 -6.78 -3.58 7.52
N LEU A 50 -7.22 -4.45 6.60
CA LEU A 50 -7.13 -5.91 6.77
C LEU A 50 -5.69 -6.37 6.98
N PHE A 51 -4.71 -5.80 6.29
CA PHE A 51 -3.30 -6.11 6.53
C PHE A 51 -2.86 -5.78 7.95
N SER A 52 -3.37 -4.69 8.52
CA SER A 52 -3.01 -4.26 9.88
C SER A 52 -3.62 -5.18 10.96
N PHE A 53 -4.77 -5.80 10.68
CA PHE A 53 -5.45 -6.72 11.60
C PHE A 53 -5.06 -8.20 11.38
N THR A 54 -4.96 -8.64 10.14
CA THR A 54 -4.80 -10.05 9.76
C THR A 54 -3.38 -10.36 9.25
N GLY A 55 -2.56 -9.35 8.95
CA GLY A 55 -1.23 -9.53 8.35
C GLY A 55 -1.26 -10.02 6.90
N PHE A 56 -2.45 -10.18 6.30
CA PHE A 56 -2.61 -10.72 4.95
C PHE A 56 -2.79 -9.58 3.95
N CYS A 57 -1.78 -9.36 3.12
CA CYS A 57 -1.86 -8.42 1.99
C CYS A 57 -1.35 -9.10 0.71
N PRO A 58 -2.18 -9.24 -0.34
CA PRO A 58 -1.73 -9.85 -1.59
C PRO A 58 -0.55 -9.08 -2.20
N MET A 59 -0.51 -7.76 -2.01
CA MET A 59 0.61 -6.93 -2.43
C MET A 59 1.89 -7.24 -1.64
N ALA A 60 1.77 -7.57 -0.36
CA ALA A 60 2.91 -8.03 0.44
C ALA A 60 3.43 -9.39 -0.06
N VAL A 61 2.54 -10.30 -0.47
CA VAL A 61 2.91 -11.59 -1.08
C VAL A 61 3.64 -11.38 -2.42
N ILE A 62 3.18 -10.42 -3.23
CA ILE A 62 3.83 -10.06 -4.51
C ILE A 62 5.22 -9.45 -4.27
N LEU A 63 5.36 -8.56 -3.28
CA LEU A 63 6.66 -8.00 -2.90
C LEU A 63 7.61 -9.05 -2.29
N ALA A 64 7.07 -9.98 -1.50
CA ALA A 64 7.82 -11.12 -0.97
C ALA A 64 8.32 -12.04 -2.10
N LYS A 65 7.50 -12.25 -3.14
CA LYS A 65 7.89 -12.97 -4.36
C LYS A 65 8.95 -12.23 -5.19
N LEU A 66 8.99 -10.90 -5.11
CA LEU A 66 10.01 -10.07 -5.77
C LEU A 66 11.37 -10.03 -5.02
N GLY A 67 11.50 -10.74 -3.90
CA GLY A 67 12.75 -10.83 -3.14
C GLY A 67 12.92 -9.77 -2.05
N PHE A 68 11.87 -9.00 -1.72
CA PHE A 68 11.87 -8.20 -0.49
C PHE A 68 11.52 -9.11 0.68
N GLU A 69 12.50 -9.47 1.50
CA GLU A 69 12.25 -10.28 2.69
C GLU A 69 11.45 -9.46 3.73
N PRO A 70 10.32 -9.98 4.24
CA PRO A 70 9.68 -9.39 5.42
C PRO A 70 10.68 -9.45 6.57
N LYS A 71 10.82 -8.34 7.29
CA LYS A 71 11.68 -8.29 8.47
C LYS A 71 11.19 -9.37 9.45
N LYS A 72 12.02 -10.36 9.72
CA LYS A 72 11.73 -11.47 10.64
C LYS A 72 11.67 -10.97 12.09
#